data_AF-A0A971VFM6-F1
#
_entry.id   AF-A0A971VFM6-F1
#
_cell.length_a   1.000
_cell.length_b   1.000
_cell.length_c   1.000
_cell.angle_alpha   90.00
_cell.angle_beta   90.00
_cell.angle_gamma   90.00
#
_symmetry.space_group_name_H-M   'P 1'
#
loop_
_entity.id
_entity.type
_entity.pdbx_description
1 polymer ?
#
loop_
_entity_poly.entity_id
_entity_poly.type
_entity_poly.pdbx_seq_one_letter_code
_entity_poly.pdbx_strand_id
1 'polypeptide(L)'
;MKMKHFILILVGILIQLGVEGQENNYEFGKIKKEEIELKAYPKDKTAHAVVLYDKGRSYFAENRGAFDVIYERSTRIKVFSEAGAEWAQVEIPIYQEGGIFEKVLNIEAFAFNMENGVLTRTQLDLSNVYEEKINNYWNVKKFAVPNVKAGTIIEYRYQIDSQYLFNLRDWEFQWRIPAIHSEYQVEIIPFYEYIFLLQGADRFTSQKSYVSKGFSRQYAGITFQNMIHNFVMKDLPAVENEEFITSLNDHIIKIDFQLSRVI
;
A
#
# COMPACT_ATOMS: atom_id res chain seq x y z
N MET A 1 73.09 13.32 7.59
CA MET A 1 72.43 13.40 8.91
C MET A 1 70.98 13.84 8.68
N LYS A 2 70.06 13.28 9.45
CA LYS A 2 68.59 13.13 9.24
C LYS A 2 67.78 14.42 8.97
N MET A 3 66.77 14.32 8.09
CA MET A 3 65.34 14.66 8.36
C MET A 3 64.51 14.36 7.10
N LYS A 4 63.76 13.24 7.05
CA LYS A 4 62.39 13.02 7.53
C LYS A 4 61.29 13.60 6.61
N HIS A 5 60.79 12.72 5.75
CA HIS A 5 59.38 12.55 5.34
C HIS A 5 58.40 13.61 5.82
N PHE A 6 57.80 14.35 4.89
CA PHE A 6 56.42 14.84 4.97
C PHE A 6 56.02 15.31 3.57
N ILE A 7 54.73 15.32 3.25
CA ILE A 7 54.12 15.58 1.93
C ILE A 7 53.93 14.30 1.10
N LEU A 8 53.16 13.36 1.66
CA LEU A 8 52.28 12.50 0.87
C LEU A 8 51.12 12.09 1.77
N ILE A 9 50.09 12.94 1.85
CA ILE A 9 48.70 12.66 2.33
C ILE A 9 47.96 14.00 2.14
N LEU A 10 47.22 14.16 1.04
CA LEU A 10 46.00 14.98 1.01
C LEU A 10 45.20 14.81 -0.29
N VAL A 11 44.99 13.58 -0.77
CA VAL A 11 43.98 13.32 -1.81
C VAL A 11 43.28 12.03 -1.45
N GLY A 12 42.27 12.14 -0.60
CA GLY A 12 41.45 11.00 -0.22
C GLY A 12 40.41 11.45 0.77
N ILE A 13 39.14 11.24 0.42
CA ILE A 13 37.94 11.38 1.26
C ILE A 13 37.34 12.79 1.23
N LEU A 14 36.48 13.03 0.24
CA LEU A 14 35.15 13.62 0.45
C LEU A 14 34.34 13.51 -0.85
N ILE A 15 33.97 12.28 -1.20
CA ILE A 15 32.76 12.04 -1.99
C ILE A 15 31.73 11.53 -0.98
N GLN A 16 31.21 12.46 -0.17
CA GLN A 16 29.90 12.24 0.44
C GLN A 16 28.90 12.57 -0.67
N LEU A 17 28.55 11.56 -1.46
CA LEU A 17 27.30 11.60 -2.20
C LEU A 17 26.22 11.76 -1.13
N GLY A 18 25.61 12.95 -1.09
CA GLY A 18 24.32 13.10 -0.45
C GLY A 18 23.42 12.06 -1.09
N VAL A 19 23.07 11.02 -0.33
CA VAL A 19 21.89 10.22 -0.63
C VAL A 19 20.74 11.18 -0.37
N GLU A 20 20.40 12.00 -1.36
CA GLU A 20 19.07 12.58 -1.43
C GLU A 20 18.13 11.39 -1.29
N GLY A 21 17.38 11.36 -0.18
CA GLY A 21 16.31 10.39 -0.01
C GLY A 21 15.36 10.59 -1.18
N GLN A 22 15.51 9.78 -2.22
CA GLN A 22 14.62 9.83 -3.37
C GLN A 22 13.23 9.58 -2.82
N GLU A 23 12.41 10.63 -2.82
CA GLU A 23 10.99 10.47 -2.59
C GLU A 23 10.52 9.67 -3.80
N ASN A 24 10.28 8.37 -3.60
CA ASN A 24 9.80 7.50 -4.65
C ASN A 24 8.38 7.95 -5.00
N ASN A 25 8.28 8.90 -5.92
CA ASN A 25 7.00 9.30 -6.48
C ASN A 25 6.54 8.18 -7.40
N TYR A 26 5.73 7.27 -6.85
CA TYR A 26 5.06 6.22 -7.60
C TYR A 26 3.76 6.79 -8.16
N GLU A 27 3.64 6.75 -9.49
CA GLU A 27 2.43 7.12 -10.21
C GLU A 27 1.90 5.88 -10.94
N PHE A 28 0.63 5.57 -10.73
CA PHE A 28 -0.03 4.40 -11.31
C PHE A 28 0.07 4.41 -12.83
N GLY A 29 0.39 3.27 -13.44
CA GLY A 29 0.57 3.11 -14.88
C GLY A 29 1.89 3.66 -15.44
N LYS A 30 2.70 4.37 -14.64
CA LYS A 30 4.03 4.86 -15.03
C LYS A 30 5.13 4.03 -14.38
N ILE A 31 5.68 3.10 -15.15
CA ILE A 31 6.76 2.22 -14.71
C ILE A 31 8.11 2.90 -14.94
N LYS A 32 8.94 2.94 -13.89
CA LYS A 32 10.29 3.51 -13.97
C LYS A 32 11.28 2.48 -14.51
N LYS A 33 12.35 2.96 -15.14
CA LYS A 33 13.39 2.10 -15.72
C LYS A 33 14.06 1.23 -14.65
N GLU A 34 14.29 1.78 -13.47
CA GLU A 34 14.94 1.09 -12.36
C GLU A 34 14.08 -0.09 -11.84
N GLU A 35 12.75 0.05 -11.88
CA GLU A 35 11.82 -1.02 -11.51
C GLU A 35 11.83 -2.17 -12.53
N ILE A 36 11.95 -1.84 -13.81
CA ILE A 36 12.04 -2.81 -14.91
C ILE A 36 13.33 -3.61 -14.79
N GLU A 37 14.46 -2.91 -14.56
CA GLU A 37 15.79 -3.49 -14.50
C GLU A 37 16.12 -4.19 -13.17
N LEU A 38 15.26 -4.05 -12.15
CA LEU A 38 15.41 -4.73 -10.87
C LEU A 38 15.28 -6.25 -11.04
N LYS A 39 16.40 -6.98 -10.91
CA LYS A 39 16.44 -8.45 -11.09
C LYS A 39 16.27 -9.25 -9.79
N ALA A 40 16.54 -8.63 -8.65
CA ALA A 40 16.35 -9.18 -7.32
C ALA A 40 16.26 -8.03 -6.32
N TYR A 41 15.67 -8.26 -5.15
CA TYR A 41 15.63 -7.26 -4.10
C TYR A 41 16.96 -7.24 -3.33
N PRO A 42 17.69 -6.09 -3.24
CA PRO A 42 19.05 -6.09 -2.68
C PRO A 42 19.12 -6.45 -1.19
N LYS A 43 18.07 -6.14 -0.41
CA LYS A 43 18.02 -6.38 1.04
C LYS A 43 17.57 -7.80 1.39
N ASP A 44 16.94 -8.49 0.46
CA ASP A 44 16.61 -9.90 0.55
C ASP A 44 16.69 -10.53 -0.85
N LYS A 45 17.83 -11.17 -1.14
CA LYS A 45 18.10 -11.80 -2.43
C LYS A 45 17.34 -13.12 -2.62
N THR A 46 16.71 -13.65 -1.57
CA THR A 46 15.94 -14.89 -1.61
C THR A 46 14.47 -14.65 -1.98
N ALA A 47 13.99 -13.41 -1.82
CA ALA A 47 12.64 -13.02 -2.17
C ALA A 47 12.31 -13.30 -3.64
N HIS A 48 11.19 -13.99 -3.88
CA HIS A 48 10.69 -14.31 -5.22
C HIS A 48 9.93 -13.15 -5.87
N ALA A 49 9.53 -12.15 -5.08
CA ALA A 49 8.92 -10.89 -5.50
C ALA A 49 9.15 -9.81 -4.44
N VAL A 50 8.92 -8.54 -4.78
CA VAL A 50 8.95 -7.41 -3.84
C VAL A 50 7.81 -6.44 -4.14
N VAL A 51 7.16 -5.94 -3.09
CA VAL A 51 6.20 -4.84 -3.21
C VAL A 51 6.99 -3.55 -3.38
N LEU A 52 6.91 -2.94 -4.56
CA LEU A 52 7.55 -1.66 -4.84
C LEU A 52 6.83 -0.54 -4.10
N TYR A 53 5.50 -0.55 -4.17
CA TYR A 53 4.67 0.27 -3.31
C TYR A 53 3.32 -0.39 -3.02
N ASP A 54 2.77 -0.05 -1.86
CA ASP A 54 1.39 -0.29 -1.50
C ASP A 54 0.83 0.97 -0.85
N LYS A 55 -0.21 1.54 -1.45
CA LYS A 55 -0.77 2.84 -1.06
C LYS A 55 -2.26 2.69 -0.84
N GLY A 56 -2.71 2.97 0.37
CA GLY A 56 -4.11 3.02 0.74
C GLY A 56 -4.58 4.45 1.00
N ARG A 57 -5.86 4.70 0.74
CA ARG A 57 -6.52 5.97 1.11
C ARG A 57 -7.95 5.71 1.56
N SER A 58 -8.31 6.23 2.72
CA SER A 58 -9.68 6.22 3.24
C SER A 58 -10.23 7.63 3.39
N TYR A 59 -11.45 7.89 2.90
CA TYR A 59 -12.09 9.19 3.04
C TYR A 59 -13.62 9.07 3.06
N PHE A 60 -14.30 10.09 3.60
CA PHE A 60 -15.76 10.12 3.68
C PHE A 60 -16.38 10.83 2.47
N ALA A 61 -17.20 10.10 1.72
CA ALA A 61 -18.01 10.63 0.63
C ALA A 61 -19.46 10.82 1.11
N GLU A 62 -20.07 11.95 0.75
CA GLU A 62 -21.48 12.16 1.06
C GLU A 62 -22.35 11.31 0.12
N ASN A 63 -23.31 10.59 0.68
CA ASN A 63 -24.24 9.74 -0.04
C ASN A 63 -25.64 9.88 0.55
N ARG A 64 -26.57 10.47 -0.23
CA ARG A 64 -27.99 10.63 0.12
C ARG A 64 -28.25 11.20 1.54
N GLY A 65 -27.48 12.22 1.92
CA GLY A 65 -27.63 12.88 3.23
C GLY A 65 -26.96 12.15 4.39
N ALA A 66 -26.22 11.07 4.14
CA ALA A 66 -25.31 10.43 5.07
C ALA A 66 -23.88 10.42 4.48
N PHE A 67 -22.95 9.75 5.16
CA PHE A 67 -21.61 9.49 4.62
C PHE A 67 -21.40 8.00 4.41
N ASP A 68 -20.63 7.68 3.37
CA ASP A 68 -19.99 6.39 3.15
C ASP A 68 -18.48 6.58 3.32
N VAL A 69 -17.77 5.53 3.75
CA VAL A 69 -16.31 5.45 3.70
C VAL A 69 -15.90 4.85 2.36
N ILE A 70 -15.04 5.56 1.66
CA ILE A 70 -14.40 5.08 0.44
C ILE A 70 -12.97 4.68 0.80
N TYR A 71 -12.61 3.44 0.50
CA TYR A 71 -11.26 2.91 0.65
C TYR A 71 -10.68 2.62 -0.74
N GLU A 72 -9.56 3.25 -1.06
CA GLU A 72 -8.81 3.03 -2.30
C GLU A 72 -7.51 2.32 -1.95
N ARG A 73 -7.10 1.34 -2.76
CA ARG A 73 -5.77 0.73 -2.67
C ARG A 73 -5.12 0.71 -4.05
N SER A 74 -3.83 1.01 -4.11
CA SER A 74 -2.99 0.81 -5.28
C SER A 74 -1.69 0.13 -4.88
N THR A 75 -1.36 -0.93 -5.60
CA THR A 75 -0.21 -1.79 -5.28
C THR A 75 0.58 -2.09 -6.54
N ARG A 76 1.91 -2.06 -6.44
CA ARG A 76 2.83 -2.48 -7.50
C ARG A 76 3.85 -3.47 -6.98
N ILE A 77 3.98 -4.61 -7.64
CA ILE A 77 4.81 -5.74 -7.25
C ILE A 77 5.77 -6.07 -8.39
N LYS A 78 7.05 -6.23 -8.09
CA LYS A 78 8.04 -6.77 -9.04
C LYS A 78 8.22 -8.27 -8.76
N VAL A 79 7.99 -9.09 -9.77
CA VAL A 79 8.18 -10.55 -9.71
C VAL A 79 9.56 -10.91 -10.24
N PHE A 80 10.32 -11.73 -9.51
CA PHE A 80 11.68 -12.12 -9.88
C PHE A 80 11.78 -13.54 -10.44
N SER A 81 10.81 -14.41 -10.12
CA SER A 81 10.84 -15.83 -10.48
C SER A 81 9.44 -16.42 -10.65
N GLU A 82 9.34 -17.66 -11.12
CA GLU A 82 8.06 -18.37 -11.28
C GLU A 82 7.29 -18.51 -9.97
N ALA A 83 7.96 -18.80 -8.86
CA ALA A 83 7.31 -18.88 -7.54
C ALA A 83 6.64 -17.55 -7.14
N GLY A 84 7.21 -16.41 -7.56
CA GLY A 84 6.62 -15.10 -7.28
C GLY A 84 5.37 -14.79 -8.11
N ALA A 85 5.02 -15.62 -9.10
CA ALA A 85 3.80 -15.44 -9.88
C ALA A 85 2.52 -15.67 -9.06
N GLU A 86 2.61 -16.29 -7.87
CA GLU A 86 1.48 -16.41 -6.94
C GLU A 86 0.86 -15.04 -6.59
N TRP A 87 1.67 -13.98 -6.56
CA TRP A 87 1.26 -12.60 -6.28
C TRP A 87 0.41 -11.96 -7.39
N ALA A 88 0.15 -12.71 -8.48
CA ALA A 88 -0.83 -12.34 -9.50
C ALA A 88 -2.28 -12.56 -9.02
N GLN A 89 -2.49 -13.43 -8.03
CA GLN A 89 -3.81 -13.67 -7.45
C GLN A 89 -4.09 -12.59 -6.42
N VAL A 90 -5.17 -11.83 -6.63
CA VAL A 90 -5.61 -10.77 -5.73
C VAL A 90 -6.94 -11.16 -5.14
N GLU A 91 -7.01 -11.12 -3.81
CA GLU A 91 -8.21 -11.36 -3.03
C GLU A 91 -8.57 -10.10 -2.24
N ILE A 92 -9.81 -9.63 -2.39
CA ILE A 92 -10.33 -8.44 -1.72
C ILE A 92 -11.49 -8.88 -0.84
N PRO A 93 -11.27 -9.08 0.48
CA PRO A 93 -12.36 -9.41 1.39
C PRO A 93 -13.30 -8.21 1.48
N ILE A 94 -14.61 -8.45 1.49
CA ILE A 94 -15.65 -7.44 1.63
C ILE A 94 -16.70 -7.90 2.64
N TYR A 95 -17.11 -6.99 3.51
CA TYR A 95 -18.04 -7.26 4.59
C TYR A 95 -19.50 -7.06 4.17
N GLN A 96 -20.38 -7.89 4.70
CA GLN A 96 -21.83 -7.78 4.55
C GLN A 96 -22.55 -8.13 5.86
N GLU A 97 -23.53 -7.33 6.25
CA GLU A 97 -24.35 -7.55 7.44
C GLU A 97 -25.63 -6.71 7.34
N GLY A 98 -26.76 -7.23 7.84
CA GLY A 98 -27.99 -6.44 7.97
C GLY A 98 -28.57 -5.88 6.66
N GLY A 99 -28.20 -6.45 5.51
CA GLY A 99 -28.60 -5.95 4.18
C GLY A 99 -27.73 -4.81 3.63
N ILE A 100 -26.63 -4.48 4.31
CA ILE A 100 -25.59 -3.56 3.86
C ILE A 100 -24.42 -4.38 3.31
N PHE A 101 -23.94 -4.01 2.13
CA PHE A 101 -22.87 -4.73 1.42
C PHE A 101 -21.79 -3.74 1.02
N GLU A 102 -20.55 -4.03 1.39
CA GLU A 102 -19.41 -3.36 0.77
C GLU A 102 -19.35 -3.68 -0.72
N LYS A 103 -18.99 -2.70 -1.53
CA LYS A 103 -18.90 -2.87 -2.99
C LYS A 103 -17.48 -2.62 -3.45
N VAL A 104 -16.93 -3.55 -4.22
CA VAL A 104 -15.67 -3.33 -4.92
C VAL A 104 -15.93 -2.68 -6.28
N LEU A 105 -15.34 -1.52 -6.50
CA LEU A 105 -15.44 -0.71 -7.70
C LEU A 105 -14.05 -0.42 -8.27
N ASN A 106 -14.00 0.16 -9.48
CA ASN A 106 -12.81 0.71 -10.09
C ASN A 106 -11.59 -0.25 -10.10
N ILE A 107 -11.84 -1.54 -10.29
CA ILE A 107 -10.78 -2.55 -10.40
C ILE A 107 -10.03 -2.30 -11.71
N GLU A 108 -8.74 -2.03 -11.59
CA GLU A 108 -7.80 -2.01 -12.71
C GLU A 108 -6.57 -2.82 -12.32
N ALA A 109 -6.13 -3.71 -13.21
CA ALA A 109 -4.92 -4.48 -12.98
C ALA A 109 -4.17 -4.70 -14.29
N PHE A 110 -2.85 -4.68 -14.21
CA PHE A 110 -1.94 -4.76 -15.34
C PHE A 110 -0.73 -5.62 -15.02
N ALA A 111 -0.30 -6.39 -16.02
CA ALA A 111 1.04 -6.96 -16.08
C ALA A 111 1.87 -6.17 -17.09
N PHE A 112 3.05 -5.75 -16.67
CA PHE A 112 4.05 -5.11 -17.52
C PHE A 112 5.22 -6.06 -17.74
N ASN A 113 5.51 -6.33 -19.01
CA ASN A 113 6.52 -7.30 -19.44
C ASN A 113 7.46 -6.67 -20.47
N MET A 114 8.72 -7.08 -20.45
CA MET A 114 9.65 -6.71 -21.53
C MET A 114 9.55 -7.74 -22.64
N GLU A 115 9.20 -7.30 -23.85
CA GLU A 115 9.07 -8.14 -25.04
C GLU A 115 9.87 -7.50 -26.18
N ASN A 116 10.91 -8.19 -26.65
CA ASN A 116 11.81 -7.68 -27.70
C ASN A 116 12.39 -6.28 -27.41
N GLY A 117 12.65 -5.98 -26.13
CA GLY A 117 13.18 -4.67 -25.69
C GLY A 117 12.14 -3.56 -25.56
N VAL A 118 10.84 -3.87 -25.72
CA VAL A 118 9.72 -2.94 -25.52
C VAL A 118 8.91 -3.35 -24.31
N LEU A 119 8.51 -2.37 -23.48
CA LEU A 119 7.62 -2.63 -22.35
C LEU A 119 6.18 -2.77 -22.84
N THR A 120 5.65 -3.99 -22.80
CA THR A 120 4.27 -4.31 -23.15
C THR A 120 3.40 -4.35 -21.90
N ARG A 121 2.17 -3.84 -21.99
CA ARG A 121 1.15 -3.86 -20.92
C ARG A 121 0.00 -4.78 -21.30
N THR A 122 -0.32 -5.75 -20.45
CA THR A 122 -1.55 -6.56 -20.54
C THR A 122 -2.50 -6.14 -19.43
N GLN A 123 -3.75 -5.82 -19.76
CA GLN A 123 -4.78 -5.45 -18.80
C GLN A 123 -5.62 -6.67 -18.40
N LEU A 124 -6.05 -6.72 -17.15
CA LEU A 124 -7.07 -7.66 -16.67
C LEU A 124 -8.39 -7.47 -17.44
N ASP A 125 -8.95 -8.57 -17.93
CA ASP A 125 -10.32 -8.61 -18.40
C ASP A 125 -11.28 -8.69 -17.19
N LEU A 126 -12.16 -7.69 -17.05
CA LEU A 126 -13.09 -7.61 -15.92
C LEU A 126 -14.11 -8.75 -15.88
N SER A 127 -14.34 -9.45 -17.01
CA SER A 127 -15.18 -10.65 -17.02
C SER A 127 -14.57 -11.83 -16.24
N ASN A 128 -13.26 -11.78 -15.96
CA ASN A 128 -12.55 -12.76 -15.14
C ASN A 128 -12.52 -12.39 -13.65
N VAL A 129 -13.15 -11.28 -13.26
CA VAL A 129 -13.33 -10.94 -11.84
C VAL A 129 -14.57 -11.67 -11.34
N TYR A 130 -14.41 -12.46 -10.29
CA TYR A 130 -15.52 -13.19 -9.67
C TYR A 130 -15.57 -12.95 -8.17
N GLU A 131 -16.69 -13.34 -7.57
CA GLU A 131 -16.93 -13.19 -6.14
C GLU A 131 -17.25 -14.55 -5.54
N GLU A 132 -16.64 -14.84 -4.40
CA GLU A 132 -16.82 -16.08 -3.67
C GLU A 132 -17.37 -15.76 -2.27
N LYS A 133 -18.41 -16.47 -1.85
CA LYS A 133 -18.97 -16.34 -0.50
C LYS A 133 -18.13 -17.18 0.47
N ILE A 134 -17.53 -16.54 1.48
CA ILE A 134 -16.75 -17.23 2.52
C ILE A 134 -17.67 -17.68 3.65
N ASN A 135 -18.49 -16.77 4.16
CA ASN A 135 -19.48 -17.07 5.20
C ASN A 135 -20.66 -16.07 5.13
N ASN A 136 -21.48 -16.00 6.17
CA ASN A 136 -22.64 -15.10 6.18
C ASN A 136 -22.27 -13.61 6.23
N TYR A 137 -21.05 -13.28 6.66
CA TYR A 137 -20.57 -11.92 6.88
C TYR A 137 -19.50 -11.47 5.89
N TRP A 138 -18.83 -12.42 5.24
CA TRP A 138 -17.69 -12.14 4.38
C TRP A 138 -17.87 -12.78 3.00
N ASN A 139 -17.70 -11.96 1.97
CA ASN A 139 -17.41 -12.41 0.62
C ASN A 139 -15.97 -11.98 0.26
N VAL A 140 -15.44 -12.53 -0.82
CA VAL A 140 -14.15 -12.13 -1.37
C VAL A 140 -14.27 -11.91 -2.88
N LYS A 141 -13.83 -10.74 -3.34
CA LYS A 141 -13.65 -10.47 -4.77
C LYS A 141 -12.29 -10.99 -5.19
N LYS A 142 -12.23 -11.79 -6.25
CA LYS A 142 -11.00 -12.42 -6.72
C LYS A 142 -10.74 -12.11 -8.18
N PHE A 143 -9.48 -11.91 -8.51
CA PHE A 143 -9.00 -11.85 -9.89
C PHE A 143 -7.54 -12.27 -9.98
N ALA A 144 -7.15 -12.72 -11.18
CA ALA A 144 -5.78 -13.07 -11.51
C ALA A 144 -5.24 -12.09 -12.55
N VAL A 145 -4.13 -11.42 -12.27
CA VAL A 145 -3.47 -10.57 -13.27
C VAL A 145 -2.90 -11.45 -14.38
N PRO A 146 -3.24 -11.21 -15.66
CA PRO A 146 -2.84 -12.09 -16.76
C PRO A 146 -1.36 -11.92 -17.12
N ASN A 147 -0.77 -12.92 -17.80
CA ASN A 147 0.58 -12.87 -18.36
C ASN A 147 1.71 -12.55 -17.34
N VAL A 148 1.54 -12.97 -16.09
CA VAL A 148 2.59 -12.84 -15.06
C VAL A 148 3.63 -13.95 -15.22
N LYS A 149 4.91 -13.56 -15.23
CA LYS A 149 6.09 -14.41 -15.36
C LYS A 149 7.26 -13.78 -14.61
N ALA A 150 8.40 -14.48 -14.56
CA ALA A 150 9.63 -13.91 -14.00
C ALA A 150 9.99 -12.58 -14.71
N GLY A 151 10.25 -11.53 -13.94
CA GLY A 151 10.54 -10.19 -14.43
C GLY A 151 9.33 -9.29 -14.61
N THR A 152 8.09 -9.81 -14.54
CA THR A 152 6.86 -9.01 -14.64
C THR A 152 6.77 -7.98 -13.52
N ILE A 153 6.23 -6.81 -13.84
CA ILE A 153 5.69 -5.88 -12.84
C ILE A 153 4.18 -6.01 -12.87
N ILE A 154 3.62 -6.41 -11.73
CA ILE A 154 2.18 -6.43 -11.48
C ILE A 154 1.82 -5.07 -10.91
N GLU A 155 0.73 -4.48 -11.38
CA GLU A 155 0.19 -3.26 -10.80
C GLU A 155 -1.33 -3.33 -10.80
N TYR A 156 -1.95 -3.02 -9.67
CA TYR A 156 -3.40 -2.96 -9.59
C TYR A 156 -3.88 -1.87 -8.66
N ARG A 157 -5.15 -1.50 -8.83
CA ARG A 157 -5.89 -0.65 -7.91
C ARG A 157 -7.36 -1.06 -7.87
N TYR A 158 -8.01 -0.74 -6.77
CA TYR A 158 -9.44 -0.91 -6.59
C TYR A 158 -9.97 0.08 -5.55
N GLN A 159 -11.28 0.20 -5.52
CA GLN A 159 -12.03 1.00 -4.54
C GLN A 159 -13.03 0.09 -3.81
N ILE A 160 -13.25 0.33 -2.53
CA ILE A 160 -14.30 -0.27 -1.72
C ILE A 160 -15.18 0.85 -1.20
N ASP A 161 -16.48 0.77 -1.48
CA ASP A 161 -17.50 1.64 -0.90
C ASP A 161 -18.14 0.93 0.28
N SER A 162 -18.10 1.57 1.46
CA SER A 162 -18.56 0.98 2.72
C SER A 162 -19.45 1.94 3.49
N GLN A 163 -20.61 1.46 3.94
CA GLN A 163 -21.50 2.23 4.84
C GLN A 163 -21.16 2.03 6.32
N TYR A 164 -20.14 1.21 6.61
CA TYR A 164 -19.72 0.88 7.97
C TYR A 164 -18.79 1.95 8.54
N LEU A 165 -19.38 3.08 8.93
CA LEU A 165 -18.63 4.22 9.46
C LEU A 165 -17.87 3.88 10.74
N PHE A 166 -18.31 2.90 11.53
CA PHE A 166 -17.63 2.50 12.76
C PHE A 166 -16.31 1.74 12.54
N ASN A 167 -16.03 1.29 11.31
CA ASN A 167 -14.89 0.44 11.00
C ASN A 167 -14.12 0.97 9.79
N LEU A 168 -13.33 2.03 10.00
CA LEU A 168 -12.31 2.40 9.01
C LEU A 168 -11.39 1.20 8.83
N ARG A 169 -11.19 0.76 7.59
CA ARG A 169 -10.39 -0.42 7.30
C ARG A 169 -8.96 -0.23 7.84
N ASP A 170 -8.51 -1.21 8.61
CA ASP A 170 -7.14 -1.28 9.10
C ASP A 170 -6.15 -1.38 7.94
N TRP A 171 -4.88 -1.04 8.19
CA TRP A 171 -3.83 -1.13 7.18
C TRP A 171 -2.63 -1.92 7.68
N GLU A 172 -2.38 -3.06 7.03
CA GLU A 172 -1.19 -3.86 7.21
C GLU A 172 -0.06 -3.28 6.34
N PHE A 173 1.02 -2.83 6.97
CA PHE A 173 2.15 -2.27 6.24
C PHE A 173 3.03 -3.35 5.63
N GLN A 174 3.15 -4.50 6.31
CA GLN A 174 3.97 -5.63 5.88
C GLN A 174 3.20 -6.60 4.99
N TRP A 175 3.96 -7.37 4.22
CA TRP A 175 3.49 -8.39 3.30
C TRP A 175 4.26 -9.69 3.54
N ARG A 176 3.80 -10.82 3.02
CA ARG A 176 4.58 -12.09 3.03
C ARG A 176 5.80 -12.08 2.09
N ILE A 177 6.02 -10.97 1.40
CA ILE A 177 7.23 -10.62 0.66
C ILE A 177 7.70 -9.24 1.13
N PRO A 178 8.98 -8.86 0.92
CA PRO A 178 9.45 -7.56 1.34
C PRO A 178 8.68 -6.41 0.67
N ALA A 179 8.54 -5.28 1.37
CA ALA A 179 7.86 -4.09 0.86
C ALA A 179 8.74 -2.85 1.01
N ILE A 180 8.97 -2.14 -0.10
CA ILE A 180 9.85 -0.97 -0.14
C ILE A 180 9.14 0.26 0.44
N HIS A 181 7.87 0.45 0.10
CA HIS A 181 7.08 1.61 0.52
C HIS A 181 5.65 1.17 0.79
N SER A 182 5.17 1.37 2.02
CA SER A 182 3.77 1.17 2.38
C SER A 182 3.25 2.46 3.01
N GLU A 183 2.13 2.96 2.52
CA GLU A 183 1.58 4.25 2.91
C GLU A 183 0.06 4.17 3.04
N TYR A 184 -0.45 4.74 4.13
CA TYR A 184 -1.89 4.83 4.36
C TYR A 184 -2.28 6.25 4.71
N GLN A 185 -3.19 6.81 3.93
CA GLN A 185 -3.78 8.12 4.16
C GLN A 185 -5.23 7.99 4.62
N VAL A 186 -5.60 8.70 5.68
CA VAL A 186 -6.98 8.74 6.17
C VAL A 186 -7.43 10.19 6.26
N GLU A 187 -8.54 10.50 5.61
CA GLU A 187 -9.18 11.82 5.64
C GLU A 187 -10.46 11.76 6.47
N ILE A 188 -10.40 12.33 7.67
CA ILE A 188 -11.47 12.28 8.66
C ILE A 188 -12.27 13.59 8.62
N ILE A 189 -13.59 13.48 8.65
CA ILE A 189 -14.50 14.63 8.77
C ILE A 189 -14.82 14.88 10.26
N PRO A 190 -15.13 16.11 10.69
CA PRO A 190 -15.22 16.46 12.11
C PRO A 190 -16.45 15.90 12.84
N PHE A 191 -17.23 15.02 12.22
CA PHE A 191 -18.39 14.35 12.81
C PHE A 191 -18.03 12.99 13.44
N TYR A 192 -16.82 12.48 13.17
CA TYR A 192 -16.34 11.20 13.67
C TYR A 192 -14.92 11.35 14.25
N GLU A 193 -14.72 10.90 15.48
CA GLU A 193 -13.40 10.83 16.10
C GLU A 193 -12.92 9.38 16.16
N TYR A 194 -11.71 9.13 15.67
CA TYR A 194 -11.07 7.82 15.71
C TYR A 194 -9.81 7.84 16.55
N ILE A 195 -9.58 6.76 17.28
CA ILE A 195 -8.29 6.41 17.85
C ILE A 195 -7.60 5.49 16.87
N PHE A 196 -6.34 5.76 16.54
CA PHE A 196 -5.52 4.87 15.73
C PHE A 196 -4.39 4.27 16.56
N LEU A 197 -4.19 2.96 16.42
CA LEU A 197 -3.28 2.16 17.24
C LEU A 197 -2.26 1.48 16.31
N LEU A 198 -0.99 1.88 16.40
CA LEU A 198 0.10 1.18 15.72
C LEU A 198 0.46 -0.09 16.49
N GLN A 199 0.53 -1.22 15.79
CA GLN A 199 0.96 -2.52 16.30
C GLN A 199 2.17 -3.01 15.51
N GLY A 200 2.95 -3.93 16.09
CA GLY A 200 4.15 -4.50 15.48
C GLY A 200 5.37 -3.56 15.36
N ALA A 201 5.23 -2.27 15.70
CA ALA A 201 6.33 -1.29 15.68
C ALA A 201 6.11 -0.15 16.69
N ASP A 202 7.21 0.48 17.12
CA ASP A 202 7.15 1.63 18.06
C ASP A 202 6.79 2.95 17.37
N ARG A 203 7.07 3.08 16.06
CA ARG A 203 6.86 4.32 15.30
C ARG A 203 6.81 4.09 13.80
N PHE A 204 6.10 4.98 13.11
CA PHE A 204 6.15 5.11 11.65
C PHE A 204 7.50 5.64 11.16
N THR A 205 7.87 5.29 9.92
CA THR A 205 8.99 5.97 9.23
C THR A 205 8.67 7.46 9.05
N SER A 206 7.42 7.78 8.72
CA SER A 206 6.91 9.15 8.70
C SER A 206 5.43 9.15 9.08
N GLN A 207 5.04 10.12 9.90
CA GLN A 207 3.65 10.40 10.23
C GLN A 207 3.41 11.91 10.11
N LYS A 208 2.39 12.30 9.34
CA LYS A 208 1.99 13.71 9.16
C LYS A 208 0.50 13.84 9.41
N SER A 209 0.09 14.91 10.08
CA SER A 209 -1.33 15.25 10.27
C SER A 209 -1.55 16.72 9.97
N TYR A 210 -2.57 17.04 9.18
CA TYR A 210 -2.86 18.41 8.79
C TYR A 210 -4.31 18.55 8.30
N VAL A 211 -4.86 19.76 8.43
CA VAL A 211 -6.18 20.09 7.86
C VAL A 211 -6.05 20.23 6.34
N SER A 212 -7.00 19.66 5.60
CA SER A 212 -6.99 19.67 4.14
C SER A 212 -6.96 21.10 3.59
N LYS A 213 -6.06 21.32 2.62
CA LYS A 213 -5.92 22.62 1.93
C LYS A 213 -6.83 22.58 0.70
N GLY A 214 -8.03 23.13 0.82
CA GLY A 214 -9.02 23.12 -0.26
C GLY A 214 -10.31 23.83 0.12
N PHE A 215 -11.33 23.69 -0.74
CA PHE A 215 -12.66 24.22 -0.46
C PHE A 215 -13.25 23.55 0.77
N SER A 216 -13.80 24.37 1.67
CA SER A 216 -14.57 23.85 2.79
C SER A 216 -15.81 23.12 2.26
N ARG A 217 -16.14 22.00 2.89
CA ARG A 217 -17.37 21.24 2.65
C ARG A 217 -18.46 21.75 3.57
N GLN A 218 -19.72 21.59 3.17
CA GLN A 218 -20.87 21.95 4.00
C GLN A 218 -21.77 20.73 4.16
N TYR A 219 -22.14 20.40 5.39
CA TYR A 219 -23.09 19.32 5.72
C TYR A 219 -23.88 19.70 6.96
N ALA A 220 -25.20 19.48 6.95
CA ALA A 220 -26.11 19.79 8.07
C ALA A 220 -25.93 21.24 8.63
N GLY A 221 -25.63 22.21 7.77
CA GLY A 221 -25.41 23.61 8.18
C GLY A 221 -24.02 23.90 8.76
N ILE A 222 -23.13 22.91 8.84
CA ILE A 222 -21.76 23.04 9.35
C ILE A 222 -20.78 23.08 8.17
N THR A 223 -19.92 24.10 8.15
CA THR A 223 -18.82 24.23 7.20
C THR A 223 -17.55 23.66 7.82
N PHE A 224 -16.86 22.76 7.12
CA PHE A 224 -15.69 22.07 7.64
C PHE A 224 -14.62 21.77 6.58
N GLN A 225 -13.43 21.41 7.06
CA GLN A 225 -12.35 20.82 6.29
C GLN A 225 -11.98 19.47 6.91
N ASN A 226 -11.40 18.57 6.11
CA ASN A 226 -11.03 17.24 6.59
C ASN A 226 -9.71 17.31 7.38
N MET A 227 -9.58 16.52 8.44
CA MET A 227 -8.28 16.21 9.03
C MET A 227 -7.63 15.06 8.26
N ILE A 228 -6.46 15.28 7.69
CA ILE A 228 -5.72 14.28 6.94
C ILE A 228 -4.59 13.73 7.82
N HIS A 229 -4.55 12.41 7.97
CA HIS A 229 -3.45 11.68 8.56
C HIS A 229 -2.75 10.86 7.47
N ASN A 230 -1.42 10.95 7.39
CA ASN A 230 -0.62 10.14 6.49
C ASN A 230 0.43 9.35 7.28
N PHE A 231 0.43 8.03 7.10
CA PHE A 231 1.29 7.08 7.79
C PHE A 231 2.16 6.35 6.76
N VAL A 232 3.47 6.31 6.96
CA VAL A 232 4.41 5.69 6.02
C VAL A 232 5.36 4.76 6.75
N MET A 233 5.54 3.57 6.20
CA MET A 233 6.58 2.61 6.55
C MET A 233 7.42 2.29 5.31
N LYS A 234 8.74 2.18 5.46
CA LYS A 234 9.66 1.86 4.36
C LYS A 234 10.54 0.68 4.70
N ASP A 235 11.02 -0.01 3.66
CA ASP A 235 12.01 -1.08 3.77
C ASP A 235 11.61 -2.18 4.75
N LEU A 236 10.37 -2.62 4.63
CA LEU A 236 9.75 -3.62 5.49
C LEU A 236 10.20 -5.03 5.07
N PRO A 237 10.64 -5.88 6.01
CA PRO A 237 10.92 -7.28 5.72
C PRO A 237 9.62 -8.03 5.45
N ALA A 238 9.75 -9.19 4.79
CA ALA A 238 8.66 -10.13 4.66
C ALA A 238 8.19 -10.63 6.04
N VAL A 239 6.90 -10.88 6.18
CA VAL A 239 6.35 -11.61 7.33
C VAL A 239 6.64 -13.09 7.12
N GLU A 240 7.38 -13.69 8.05
CA GLU A 240 7.62 -15.13 8.04
C GLU A 240 6.34 -15.87 8.48
N ASN A 241 5.86 -16.80 7.66
CA ASN A 241 4.82 -17.76 8.06
C ASN A 241 5.45 -18.80 8.98
N GLU A 242 5.67 -18.47 10.25
CA GLU A 242 5.97 -19.52 11.21
C GLU A 242 4.67 -20.29 11.50
N GLU A 243 4.59 -21.55 11.07
CA GLU A 243 3.44 -22.47 11.21
C GLU A 243 2.99 -22.71 12.68
N PHE A 244 3.60 -22.03 13.66
CA PHE A 244 3.35 -22.21 15.09
C PHE A 244 3.07 -20.92 15.86
N ILE A 245 2.91 -19.77 15.21
CA ILE A 245 2.54 -18.52 15.91
C ILE A 245 1.01 -18.45 16.00
N THR A 246 0.48 -18.54 17.23
CA THR A 246 -0.95 -18.45 17.53
C THR A 246 -1.57 -17.07 17.25
N SER A 247 -0.76 -16.06 16.91
CA SER A 247 -1.23 -14.72 16.56
C SER A 247 -0.31 -14.00 15.56
N LEU A 248 -0.26 -14.49 14.31
CA LEU A 248 0.39 -13.76 13.22
C LEU A 248 -0.06 -12.27 13.17
N ASN A 249 -1.33 -12.02 13.48
CA ASN A 249 -1.92 -10.68 13.56
C ASN A 249 -1.32 -9.76 14.63
N ASP A 250 -0.75 -10.30 15.71
CA ASP A 250 -0.18 -9.48 16.80
C ASP A 250 1.25 -9.00 16.48
N HIS A 251 1.89 -9.63 15.49
CA HIS A 251 3.29 -9.39 15.15
C HIS A 251 3.49 -8.65 13.81
N ILE A 252 2.43 -8.50 13.02
CA ILE A 252 2.46 -7.71 11.78
C ILE A 252 2.42 -6.23 12.11
N ILE A 253 3.25 -5.45 11.43
CA ILE A 253 3.18 -3.99 11.51
C ILE A 253 1.89 -3.53 10.82
N LYS A 254 0.94 -3.03 11.62
CA LYS A 254 -0.35 -2.55 11.14
C LYS A 254 -0.86 -1.37 11.95
N ILE A 255 -1.81 -0.64 11.41
CA ILE A 255 -2.54 0.42 12.11
C ILE A 255 -4.03 0.10 12.14
N ASP A 256 -4.56 0.02 13.35
CA ASP A 256 -5.97 -0.27 13.59
C ASP A 256 -6.72 1.02 13.92
N PHE A 257 -7.98 1.13 13.49
CA PHE A 257 -8.82 2.31 13.75
C PHE A 257 -10.05 1.95 14.58
N GLN A 258 -10.27 2.70 15.66
CA GLN A 258 -11.43 2.52 16.53
C GLN A 258 -12.23 3.82 16.61
N LEU A 259 -13.51 3.75 16.25
CA LEU A 259 -14.41 4.88 16.45
C LEU A 259 -14.57 5.15 17.95
N SER A 260 -14.11 6.33 18.38
CA SER A 260 -14.17 6.77 19.77
C SER A 260 -15.46 7.53 20.05
N ARG A 261 -15.89 8.37 19.10
CA ARG A 261 -17.05 9.26 19.28
C ARG A 261 -17.70 9.67 17.96
N VAL A 262 -19.02 9.79 18.00
CA VAL A 262 -19.82 10.50 16.99
C VAL A 262 -20.22 11.85 17.58
N ILE A 263 -19.99 12.94 16.84
CA ILE A 263 -20.23 14.33 17.28
C ILE A 263 -21.56 14.83 16.74
#